data_AF-A0A821DET2-F1
#
_entry.id   AF-A0A821DET2-F1
#
_cell.length_a   1.000
_cell.length_b   1.000
_cell.length_c   1.000
_cell.angle_alpha   90.00
_cell.angle_beta   90.00
_cell.angle_gamma   90.00
#
_symmetry.space_group_name_H-M   'P 1'
#
loop_
_entity.id
_entity.type
_entity.pdbx_description
1 polymer ?
#
loop_
_entity_poly.entity_id
_entity_poly.type
_entity_poly.pdbx_seq_one_letter_code
_entity_poly.pdbx_strand_id
1 'polypeptide(L)'
;MMTDQTSLAKARKACFDDLPNFSGHPSEDVERFLKSIKNIAKVNEESNNHEVLEIVRGKLIQAAGLWFDNHEHIFKEWSDFETAFRNRYFSTTIIHKKFAKLKQRTHLSDEPVTSYTDDIINLCRDIDPTMSDSIIIQHLMSGINPEFRKELSRHQSCMNSLDEFLKYTKIEQDLYDTFEKTRQLAIESKQSQFTNYHSQNPSVATTMKQPTNISITNINK
;
A
#
# COMPACT_ATOMS: atom_id res chain seq x y z
N MET A 1 -35.22 17.47 -27.28
CA MET A 1 -33.75 17.51 -27.11
C MET A 1 -33.28 18.33 -25.89
N MET A 2 -34.08 18.50 -24.82
CA MET A 2 -33.68 19.27 -23.61
C MET A 2 -33.09 18.43 -22.46
N THR A 3 -33.10 17.10 -22.58
CA THR A 3 -32.71 16.17 -21.51
C THR A 3 -31.19 16.04 -21.34
N ASP A 4 -30.42 16.27 -22.40
CA ASP A 4 -28.98 15.95 -22.44
C ASP A 4 -28.09 17.07 -21.85
N GLN A 5 -28.48 18.34 -22.02
CA GLN A 5 -27.80 19.46 -21.34
C GLN A 5 -28.05 19.46 -19.82
N THR A 6 -29.23 19.01 -19.40
CA THR A 6 -29.62 19.00 -17.98
C THR A 6 -28.90 17.90 -17.19
N SER A 7 -28.72 16.71 -17.80
CA SER A 7 -27.93 15.63 -17.21
C SER A 7 -26.44 15.99 -17.12
N LEU A 8 -25.89 16.60 -18.17
CA LEU A 8 -24.49 17.02 -18.23
C LEU A 8 -24.16 18.12 -17.20
N ALA A 9 -25.02 19.14 -17.07
CA ALA A 9 -24.85 20.19 -16.07
C ALA A 9 -24.92 19.64 -14.63
N LYS A 10 -25.80 18.66 -14.38
CA LYS A 10 -25.91 18.00 -13.08
C LYS A 10 -24.67 17.15 -12.76
N ALA A 11 -24.12 16.44 -13.74
CA ALA A 11 -22.87 15.69 -13.59
C ALA A 11 -21.69 16.63 -13.31
N ARG A 12 -21.58 17.75 -14.04
CA ARG A 12 -20.55 18.78 -13.80
C ARG A 12 -20.61 19.35 -12.39
N LYS A 13 -21.81 19.69 -11.90
CA LYS A 13 -21.99 20.19 -10.54
C LYS A 13 -21.60 19.15 -9.48
N ALA A 14 -21.99 17.89 -9.66
CA ALA A 14 -21.61 16.83 -8.73
C ALA A 14 -20.10 16.60 -8.68
N CYS A 15 -19.43 16.56 -9.83
CA CYS A 15 -17.98 16.46 -9.91
C CYS A 15 -17.29 17.66 -9.24
N PHE A 16 -17.83 18.87 -9.41
CA PHE A 16 -17.33 20.05 -8.72
C PHE A 16 -17.52 19.95 -7.20
N ASP A 17 -18.69 19.53 -6.71
CA ASP A 17 -18.97 19.42 -5.28
C ASP A 17 -18.02 18.41 -4.58
N ASP A 18 -17.63 17.33 -5.26
CA ASP A 18 -16.70 16.31 -4.76
C ASP A 18 -15.23 16.76 -4.69
N LEU A 19 -14.89 17.94 -5.26
CA LEU A 19 -13.52 18.42 -5.22
C LEU A 19 -13.11 18.93 -3.83
N PRO A 20 -11.93 18.51 -3.32
CA PRO A 20 -11.43 19.02 -2.06
C PRO A 20 -11.14 20.52 -2.16
N ASN A 21 -11.50 21.26 -1.10
CA ASN A 21 -11.01 22.62 -0.92
C ASN A 21 -9.52 22.58 -0.59
N PHE A 22 -8.79 23.64 -0.92
CA PHE A 22 -7.37 23.78 -0.63
C PHE A 22 -7.09 25.12 0.06
N SER A 23 -6.57 25.06 1.27
CA SER A 23 -6.32 26.25 2.11
C SER A 23 -4.92 26.84 1.96
N GLY A 24 -3.96 26.04 1.48
CA GLY A 24 -2.53 26.37 1.48
C GLY A 24 -1.78 25.87 2.70
N HIS A 25 -2.40 25.00 3.51
CA HIS A 25 -1.77 24.41 4.68
C HIS A 25 -0.68 23.41 4.27
N PRO A 26 0.50 23.39 4.94
CA PRO A 26 1.61 22.52 4.57
C PRO A 26 1.39 21.01 4.72
N SER A 27 0.20 20.55 5.12
CA SER A 27 -0.17 19.13 5.15
C SER A 27 -1.09 18.73 4.00
N GLU A 28 -1.61 19.69 3.24
CA GLU A 28 -2.48 19.43 2.09
C GLU A 28 -1.64 18.91 0.92
N ASP A 29 -2.19 17.95 0.17
CA ASP A 29 -1.48 17.34 -0.95
C ASP A 29 -1.76 18.10 -2.25
N VAL A 30 -0.75 18.88 -2.66
CA VAL A 30 -0.77 19.72 -3.88
C VAL A 30 -1.01 18.88 -5.14
N GLU A 31 -0.37 17.72 -5.26
CA GLU A 31 -0.49 16.86 -6.44
C GLU A 31 -1.88 16.26 -6.54
N ARG A 32 -2.41 15.78 -5.41
CA ARG A 32 -3.76 15.23 -5.35
C ARG A 32 -4.79 16.29 -5.75
N PHE A 33 -4.65 17.50 -5.24
CA PHE A 33 -5.52 18.62 -5.61
C PHE A 33 -5.46 18.92 -7.12
N LEU A 34 -4.26 19.09 -7.68
CA LEU A 34 -4.08 19.34 -9.12
C LEU A 34 -4.63 18.19 -9.99
N LYS A 35 -4.43 16.94 -9.56
CA LYS A 35 -4.98 15.75 -10.24
C LYS A 35 -6.51 15.75 -10.24
N SER A 36 -7.14 16.11 -9.12
CA SER A 36 -8.60 16.24 -9.03
C SER A 36 -9.14 17.28 -10.00
N ILE A 37 -8.48 18.44 -10.13
CA ILE A 37 -8.87 19.50 -11.10
C ILE A 37 -8.73 18.99 -12.54
N LYS A 38 -7.58 18.39 -12.88
CA LYS A 38 -7.34 17.82 -14.22
C LYS A 38 -8.36 16.75 -14.60
N ASN A 39 -8.80 15.94 -13.65
CA ASN A 39 -9.81 14.93 -13.90
C ASN A 39 -11.16 15.54 -14.24
N ILE A 40 -11.59 16.62 -13.56
CA ILE A 40 -12.81 17.34 -13.99
C ILE A 40 -12.61 17.96 -15.36
N ALA A 41 -11.50 18.67 -15.56
CA ALA A 41 -11.24 19.36 -16.82
C ALA A 41 -11.27 18.38 -18.01
N LYS A 42 -10.77 17.14 -17.83
CA LYS A 42 -10.88 16.08 -18.85
C LYS A 42 -12.29 15.57 -19.09
N VAL A 43 -13.12 15.48 -18.04
CA VAL A 43 -14.54 15.10 -18.18
C VAL A 43 -15.30 16.14 -19.01
N ASN A 44 -14.81 17.39 -19.04
CA ASN A 44 -15.30 18.44 -19.91
C ASN A 44 -14.45 18.48 -21.19
N GLU A 45 -14.81 17.70 -22.21
CA GLU A 45 -14.06 17.58 -23.49
C GLU A 45 -13.79 18.92 -24.23
N GLU A 46 -14.29 20.06 -23.75
CA GLU A 46 -14.11 21.41 -24.31
C GLU A 46 -13.73 22.48 -23.27
N SER A 47 -13.33 22.10 -22.04
CA SER A 47 -13.01 23.11 -21.02
C SER A 47 -11.86 24.01 -21.46
N ASN A 48 -12.16 25.30 -21.60
CA ASN A 48 -11.15 26.32 -21.88
C ASN A 48 -10.35 26.65 -20.59
N ASN A 49 -9.15 27.21 -20.74
CA ASN A 49 -8.28 27.54 -19.60
C ASN A 49 -8.99 28.40 -18.54
N HIS A 50 -9.81 29.36 -18.97
CA HIS A 50 -10.55 30.25 -18.08
C HIS A 50 -11.54 29.49 -17.19
N GLU A 51 -12.32 28.56 -17.74
CA GLU A 51 -13.27 27.75 -16.98
C GLU A 51 -12.55 26.88 -15.93
N VAL A 52 -11.39 26.31 -16.31
CA VAL A 52 -10.58 25.53 -15.36
C VAL A 52 -10.05 26.41 -14.23
N LEU A 53 -9.63 27.63 -14.51
CA LEU A 53 -9.16 28.58 -13.50
C LEU A 53 -10.30 29.07 -12.58
N GLU A 54 -11.51 29.25 -13.09
CA GLU A 54 -12.70 29.54 -12.27
C GLU A 54 -13.01 28.38 -11.30
N ILE A 55 -12.93 27.13 -11.79
CA ILE A 55 -13.09 25.94 -10.94
C ILE A 55 -12.05 25.91 -9.84
N VAL A 56 -10.77 26.16 -10.18
CA VAL A 56 -9.69 26.29 -9.19
C VAL A 56 -10.05 27.35 -8.16
N ARG A 57 -10.40 28.56 -8.61
CA ARG A 57 -10.67 29.68 -7.73
C ARG A 57 -11.79 29.38 -6.75
N GLY A 58 -12.83 28.68 -7.18
CA GLY A 58 -13.94 28.24 -6.33
C GLY A 58 -13.56 27.22 -5.24
N LYS A 59 -12.41 26.55 -5.38
CA LYS A 59 -11.90 25.54 -4.43
C LYS A 59 -10.74 26.01 -3.58
N LEU A 60 -10.11 27.13 -3.93
CA LEU A 60 -9.09 27.75 -3.10
C LEU A 60 -9.75 28.57 -1.98
N ILE A 61 -9.33 28.29 -0.75
CA ILE A 61 -9.80 28.99 0.45
C ILE A 61 -8.62 29.62 1.20
N GLN A 62 -8.92 30.53 2.12
CA GLN A 62 -7.92 31.13 3.03
C GLN A 62 -6.69 31.69 2.29
N ALA A 63 -5.48 31.31 2.72
CA ALA A 63 -4.22 31.81 2.18
C ALA A 63 -4.04 31.45 0.69
N ALA A 64 -4.50 30.27 0.27
CA ALA A 64 -4.44 29.86 -1.13
C ALA A 64 -5.35 30.69 -2.03
N GLY A 65 -6.57 30.99 -1.58
CA GLY A 65 -7.49 31.86 -2.32
C GLY A 65 -6.93 33.28 -2.47
N LEU A 66 -6.44 33.87 -1.37
CA LEU A 66 -5.83 35.19 -1.40
C LEU A 66 -4.58 35.24 -2.29
N TRP A 67 -3.74 34.19 -2.26
CA TRP A 67 -2.60 34.11 -3.15
C TRP A 67 -3.03 34.06 -4.62
N PHE A 68 -4.05 33.28 -4.95
CA PHE A 68 -4.54 33.18 -6.33
C PHE A 68 -5.03 34.54 -6.83
N ASP A 69 -5.89 35.23 -6.06
CA ASP A 69 -6.43 36.54 -6.43
C ASP A 69 -5.31 37.55 -6.75
N ASN A 70 -4.22 37.53 -5.98
CA ASN A 70 -3.09 38.43 -6.19
C ASN A 70 -2.23 38.08 -7.43
N HIS A 71 -2.31 36.85 -7.92
CA HIS A 71 -1.49 36.33 -9.02
C HIS A 71 -2.31 35.93 -10.25
N GLU A 72 -3.63 36.12 -10.24
CA GLU A 72 -4.52 35.65 -11.30
C GLU A 72 -4.10 36.17 -12.69
N HIS A 73 -3.65 37.42 -12.75
CA HIS A 73 -3.18 38.08 -13.98
C HIS A 73 -1.99 37.39 -14.68
N ILE A 74 -1.24 36.52 -14.00
CA ILE A 74 -0.12 35.78 -14.62
C ILE A 74 -0.52 34.41 -15.17
N PHE A 75 -1.75 33.94 -14.92
CA PHE A 75 -2.20 32.61 -15.37
C PHE A 75 -2.92 32.72 -16.72
N LYS A 76 -2.16 32.64 -17.82
CA LYS A 76 -2.74 32.68 -19.18
C LYS A 76 -3.17 31.29 -19.64
N GLU A 77 -2.36 30.30 -19.28
CA GLU A 77 -2.60 28.89 -19.54
C GLU A 77 -2.68 28.11 -18.22
N TRP A 78 -3.34 26.96 -18.24
CA TRP A 78 -3.35 26.04 -17.09
C TRP A 78 -1.93 25.73 -16.58
N SER A 79 -0.96 25.59 -17.50
CA SER A 79 0.44 25.31 -17.15
C SER A 79 1.10 26.41 -16.32
N ASP A 80 0.70 27.67 -16.51
CA ASP A 80 1.24 28.81 -15.75
C ASP A 80 0.80 28.70 -14.28
N PHE A 81 -0.50 28.47 -14.06
CA PHE A 81 -1.05 28.22 -12.74
C PHE A 81 -0.43 26.99 -12.09
N GLU A 82 -0.38 25.85 -12.80
CA GLU A 82 0.15 24.60 -12.25
C GLU A 82 1.59 24.76 -11.77
N THR A 83 2.42 25.45 -12.56
CA THR A 83 3.82 25.73 -12.21
C THR A 83 3.92 26.65 -10.99
N ALA A 84 3.20 27.77 -10.98
CA ALA A 84 3.23 28.72 -9.88
C ALA A 84 2.68 28.11 -8.57
N PHE A 85 1.62 27.32 -8.67
CA PHE A 85 0.97 26.66 -7.53
C PHE A 85 1.89 25.62 -6.90
N ARG A 86 2.55 24.78 -7.72
CA ARG A 86 3.60 23.87 -7.26
C ARG A 86 4.70 24.65 -6.56
N ASN A 87 5.28 25.66 -7.19
CA ASN A 87 6.37 26.44 -6.59
C ASN A 87 6.00 27.06 -5.23
N ARG A 88 4.73 27.45 -5.05
CA ARG A 88 4.27 28.10 -3.81
C ARG A 88 3.95 27.14 -2.68
N TYR A 89 3.31 26.01 -2.98
CA TYR A 89 2.72 25.12 -1.97
C TYR A 89 3.34 23.73 -1.91
N PHE A 90 4.19 23.36 -2.88
CA PHE A 90 4.86 22.08 -2.88
C PHE A 90 5.91 22.04 -1.77
N SER A 91 5.56 21.35 -0.68
CA SER A 91 6.44 21.23 0.48
C SER A 91 7.51 20.18 0.22
N THR A 92 8.74 20.64 -0.02
CA THR A 92 9.93 19.78 -0.08
C THR A 92 10.09 18.93 1.19
N THR A 93 9.62 19.43 2.33
CA THR A 93 9.63 18.69 3.59
C THR A 93 8.65 17.50 3.59
N ILE A 94 7.46 17.63 2.98
CA ILE A 94 6.54 16.49 2.83
C ILE A 94 7.18 15.42 1.96
N ILE A 95 7.80 15.80 0.84
CA ILE A 95 8.42 14.84 -0.09
C ILE A 95 9.57 14.12 0.59
N HIS A 96 10.41 14.84 1.35
CA HIS A 96 11.46 14.20 2.15
C HIS A 96 10.89 13.19 3.15
N LYS A 97 9.75 13.51 3.79
CA LYS A 97 9.05 12.55 4.67
C LYS A 97 8.50 11.35 3.89
N LYS A 98 7.87 11.57 2.73
CA LYS A 98 7.38 10.49 1.86
C LYS A 98 8.55 9.60 1.41
N PHE A 99 9.67 10.19 1.03
CA PHE A 99 10.89 9.47 0.63
C PHE A 99 11.53 8.69 1.79
N ALA A 100 11.53 9.26 3.00
CA ALA A 100 11.95 8.55 4.21
C ALA A 100 11.03 7.36 4.51
N LYS A 101 9.70 7.53 4.38
CA LYS A 101 8.72 6.46 4.52
C LYS A 101 8.94 5.35 3.48
N LEU A 102 9.17 5.72 2.21
CA LEU A 102 9.49 4.77 1.14
C LEU A 102 10.73 3.95 1.48
N LYS A 103 11.81 4.60 1.96
CA LYS A 103 13.05 3.93 2.35
C LYS A 103 12.90 2.99 3.55
N GLN A 104 11.98 3.28 4.47
CA GLN A 104 11.76 2.49 5.68
C GLN A 104 10.73 1.39 5.50
N ARG A 105 9.97 1.39 4.39
CA ARG A 105 8.93 0.40 4.14
C ARG A 105 9.57 -0.95 3.79
N THR A 106 9.35 -1.93 4.64
CA THR A 106 9.79 -3.33 4.46
C THR A 106 8.61 -4.27 4.50
N HIS A 107 8.67 -5.37 3.77
CA HIS A 107 7.67 -6.42 3.75
C HIS A 107 7.61 -7.13 5.12
N LEU A 108 6.47 -7.03 5.82
CA LEU A 108 6.21 -7.68 7.10
C LEU A 108 5.96 -9.19 6.92
N SER A 109 6.19 -9.97 7.99
CA SER A 109 6.05 -11.43 7.94
C SER A 109 4.61 -11.92 7.78
N ASP A 110 3.64 -11.14 8.24
CA ASP A 110 2.22 -11.45 8.29
C ASP A 110 1.38 -10.64 7.30
N GLU A 111 2.00 -9.76 6.51
CA GLU A 111 1.29 -9.01 5.49
C GLU A 111 1.35 -9.73 4.12
N PRO A 112 0.24 -9.74 3.37
CA PRO A 112 0.25 -10.21 2.00
C PRO A 112 1.23 -9.38 1.17
N VAL A 113 2.05 -10.05 0.36
CA VAL A 113 3.05 -9.37 -0.48
C VAL A 113 2.39 -8.34 -1.41
N THR A 114 1.16 -8.60 -1.86
CA THR A 114 0.38 -7.67 -2.71
C THR A 114 0.17 -6.32 -2.03
N SER A 115 -0.15 -6.32 -0.73
CA SER A 115 -0.33 -5.10 0.06
C SER A 115 0.96 -4.30 0.17
N TYR A 116 2.09 -4.99 0.36
CA TYR A 116 3.41 -4.36 0.33
C TYR A 116 3.72 -3.74 -1.04
N THR A 117 3.46 -4.45 -2.14
CA THR A 117 3.67 -3.92 -3.49
C THR A 117 2.85 -2.67 -3.75
N ASP A 118 1.55 -2.71 -3.43
CA ASP A 118 0.65 -1.59 -3.65
C ASP A 118 1.09 -0.36 -2.85
N ASP A 119 1.49 -0.54 -1.59
CA ASP A 119 2.01 0.54 -0.76
C ASP A 119 3.25 1.21 -1.36
N ILE A 120 4.23 0.42 -1.83
CA ILE A 120 5.45 0.95 -2.43
C ILE A 120 5.14 1.67 -3.73
N ILE A 121 4.30 1.08 -4.60
CA ILE A 121 3.89 1.70 -5.86
C ILE A 121 3.22 3.05 -5.57
N ASN A 122 2.28 3.08 -4.63
CA ASN A 122 1.59 4.31 -4.24
C ASN A 122 2.58 5.35 -3.70
N LEU A 123 3.50 4.98 -2.81
CA LEU A 123 4.53 5.89 -2.30
C LEU A 123 5.42 6.45 -3.41
N CYS A 124 5.84 5.61 -4.36
CA CYS A 124 6.64 6.03 -5.51
C CYS A 124 5.87 7.03 -6.38
N ARG A 125 4.62 6.74 -6.73
CA ARG A 125 3.77 7.61 -7.56
C ARG A 125 3.40 8.92 -6.86
N ASP A 126 3.33 8.91 -5.54
CA ASP A 126 3.12 10.09 -4.70
C ASP A 126 4.34 11.02 -4.63
N ILE A 127 5.55 10.47 -4.81
CA ILE A 127 6.81 11.22 -4.80
C ILE A 127 7.12 11.73 -6.20
N ASP A 128 6.98 10.87 -7.20
CA ASP A 128 7.17 11.17 -8.60
C ASP A 128 6.17 10.34 -9.43
N PRO A 129 5.09 10.97 -9.95
CA PRO A 129 4.11 10.29 -10.80
C PRO A 129 4.74 9.62 -12.03
N THR A 130 5.87 10.13 -12.50
CA THR A 130 6.59 9.67 -13.70
C THR A 130 7.74 8.71 -13.40
N MET A 131 7.89 8.27 -12.14
CA MET A 131 8.96 7.33 -11.74
C MET A 131 8.94 6.07 -12.62
N SER A 132 10.09 5.69 -13.16
CA SER A 132 10.18 4.53 -14.05
C SER A 132 9.95 3.22 -13.29
N ASP A 133 9.38 2.23 -13.99
CA ASP A 133 9.15 0.90 -13.42
C ASP A 133 10.42 0.28 -12.85
N SER A 134 11.57 0.47 -13.50
CA SER A 134 12.88 -0.01 -13.02
C SER A 134 13.24 0.53 -11.63
N ILE A 135 12.97 1.80 -11.36
CA ILE A 135 13.24 2.43 -10.06
C ILE A 135 12.24 1.92 -9.02
N ILE A 136 10.97 1.77 -9.39
CA ILE A 136 9.94 1.22 -8.50
C ILE A 136 10.29 -0.22 -8.12
N ILE A 137 10.70 -1.05 -9.08
CA ILE A 137 11.15 -2.44 -8.85
C ILE A 137 12.36 -2.46 -7.92
N GLN A 138 13.31 -1.52 -8.05
CA GLN A 138 14.44 -1.42 -7.13
C GLN A 138 13.98 -1.14 -5.69
N HIS A 139 13.01 -0.24 -5.49
CA HIS A 139 12.43 0.00 -4.17
C HIS A 139 11.71 -1.23 -3.63
N LEU A 140 10.91 -1.90 -4.45
CA LEU A 140 10.23 -3.15 -4.10
C LEU A 140 11.21 -4.22 -3.62
N MET A 141 12.26 -4.48 -4.41
CA MET A 141 13.30 -5.48 -4.09
C MET A 141 14.17 -5.11 -2.88
N SER A 142 14.21 -3.84 -2.48
CA SER A 142 15.01 -3.39 -1.34
C SER A 142 14.37 -3.70 0.01
N GLY A 143 13.04 -3.66 0.08
CA GLY A 143 12.28 -3.91 1.31
C GLY A 143 11.60 -5.27 1.37
N ILE A 144 11.57 -6.05 0.29
CA ILE A 144 10.86 -7.33 0.26
C ILE A 144 11.53 -8.37 1.18
N ASN A 145 10.72 -9.27 1.74
CA ASN A 145 11.17 -10.33 2.63
C ASN A 145 12.28 -11.17 1.95
N PRO A 146 13.37 -11.52 2.66
CA PRO A 146 14.48 -12.30 2.10
C PRO A 146 14.09 -13.61 1.38
N GLU A 147 13.07 -14.31 1.86
CA GLU A 147 12.60 -15.55 1.23
C GLU A 147 12.00 -15.27 -0.16
N PHE A 148 11.08 -14.31 -0.26
CA PHE A 148 10.54 -13.84 -1.54
C PHE A 148 11.64 -13.24 -2.42
N ARG A 149 12.55 -12.46 -1.84
CA ARG A 149 13.66 -11.82 -2.56
C ARG A 149 14.51 -12.84 -3.30
N LYS A 150 14.82 -13.97 -2.66
CA LYS A 150 15.63 -15.03 -3.24
C LYS A 150 14.97 -15.63 -4.48
N GLU A 151 13.68 -15.93 -4.40
CA GLU A 151 12.93 -16.52 -5.51
C GLU A 151 12.73 -15.50 -6.65
N LEU A 152 12.34 -14.27 -6.33
CA LEU A 152 12.22 -13.20 -7.34
C LEU A 152 13.55 -12.89 -8.04
N SER A 153 14.69 -12.95 -7.33
CA SER A 153 16.00 -12.71 -7.94
C SER A 153 16.34 -13.70 -9.06
N ARG A 154 15.75 -14.90 -9.05
CA ARG A 154 15.91 -15.88 -10.15
C ARG A 154 15.27 -15.43 -11.45
N HIS A 155 14.30 -14.54 -11.36
CA HIS A 155 13.55 -13.99 -12.49
C HIS A 155 13.99 -12.56 -12.85
N GLN A 156 15.06 -12.04 -12.22
CA GLN A 156 15.44 -10.63 -12.36
C GLN A 156 15.69 -10.20 -13.81
N SER A 157 16.26 -11.07 -14.64
CA SER A 157 16.54 -10.79 -16.06
C SER A 157 15.29 -10.65 -16.94
N CYS A 158 14.12 -11.11 -16.48
CA CYS A 158 12.85 -11.06 -17.21
C CYS A 158 11.77 -10.22 -16.51
N MET A 159 12.12 -9.47 -15.47
CA MET A 159 11.24 -8.51 -14.80
C MET A 159 11.64 -7.10 -15.17
N ASN A 160 11.25 -6.66 -16.37
CA ASN A 160 11.57 -5.33 -16.90
C ASN A 160 10.38 -4.35 -16.80
N SER A 161 9.22 -4.86 -16.37
CA SER A 161 8.00 -4.08 -16.17
C SER A 161 7.39 -4.37 -14.80
N LEU A 162 6.59 -3.42 -14.30
CA LEU A 162 5.87 -3.61 -13.05
C LEU A 162 4.86 -4.77 -13.14
N ASP A 163 4.24 -4.97 -14.31
CA ASP A 163 3.29 -6.07 -14.54
C ASP A 163 3.96 -7.45 -14.42
N GLU A 164 5.17 -7.60 -14.98
CA GLU A 164 5.95 -8.83 -14.82
C GLU A 164 6.34 -9.06 -13.36
N PHE A 165 6.78 -8.01 -12.66
CA PHE A 165 7.10 -8.09 -11.24
C PHE A 165 5.89 -8.56 -10.43
N LEU A 166 4.72 -7.94 -10.62
CA LEU A 166 3.48 -8.30 -9.93
C LEU A 166 3.06 -9.74 -10.21
N LYS A 167 3.22 -10.19 -11.46
CA LYS A 167 2.94 -11.58 -11.85
C LYS A 167 3.79 -12.58 -11.07
N TYR A 168 5.11 -12.41 -11.05
CA TYR A 168 6.00 -13.34 -10.33
C TYR A 168 5.79 -13.28 -8.82
N THR A 169 5.57 -12.08 -8.29
CA THR A 169 5.29 -11.87 -6.87
C THR A 169 4.00 -12.57 -6.44
N LYS A 170 2.96 -12.55 -7.29
CA LYS A 170 1.71 -13.27 -7.05
C LYS A 170 1.88 -14.79 -7.10
N ILE A 171 2.63 -15.30 -8.08
CA ILE A 171 2.96 -16.74 -8.17
C ILE A 171 3.65 -17.21 -6.88
N GLU A 172 4.62 -16.45 -6.39
CA GLU A 172 5.35 -16.81 -5.17
C GLU A 172 4.45 -16.81 -3.93
N GLN A 173 3.56 -15.81 -3.80
CA GLN A 173 2.58 -15.78 -2.71
C GLN A 173 1.65 -17.00 -2.74
N ASP A 174 1.13 -17.36 -3.91
CA ASP A 174 0.20 -18.49 -4.05
C ASP A 174 0.90 -19.83 -3.73
N LEU A 175 2.18 -19.95 -4.06
CA LEU A 175 3.01 -21.09 -3.65
C LEU A 175 3.18 -21.13 -2.14
N TYR A 176 3.57 -20.02 -1.52
CA TYR A 176 3.74 -19.92 -0.06
C TYR A 176 2.46 -20.31 0.69
N ASP A 177 1.31 -19.76 0.29
CA ASP A 177 0.02 -20.07 0.89
C ASP A 177 -0.35 -21.56 0.75
N THR A 178 -0.04 -22.15 -0.41
CA THR A 178 -0.25 -23.58 -0.67
C THR A 178 0.63 -24.45 0.24
N PHE A 179 1.90 -24.09 0.41
CA PHE A 179 2.82 -24.81 1.30
C PHE A 179 2.41 -24.71 2.77
N GLU A 180 2.06 -23.51 3.25
CA GLU A 180 1.61 -23.32 4.63
C GLU A 180 0.31 -24.07 4.92
N LYS A 181 -0.66 -24.03 4.01
CA LYS A 181 -1.90 -24.80 4.13
C LYS A 181 -1.64 -26.30 4.19
N THR A 182 -0.75 -26.80 3.34
CA THR A 182 -0.37 -28.22 3.33
C THR A 182 0.31 -28.64 4.63
N ARG A 183 1.20 -27.80 5.17
CA ARG A 183 1.86 -28.01 6.46
C ARG A 183 0.86 -28.07 7.61
N GLN A 184 -0.09 -27.15 7.65
CA GLN A 184 -1.11 -27.08 8.70
C GLN A 184 -2.00 -28.34 8.69
N LEU A 185 -2.46 -28.77 7.51
CA LEU A 185 -3.24 -30.00 7.35
C LEU A 185 -2.46 -31.24 7.82
N ALA A 186 -1.14 -31.29 7.58
CA ALA A 186 -0.29 -32.38 8.05
C ALA A 186 -0.14 -32.40 9.58
N ILE A 187 -0.11 -31.24 10.23
CA ILE A 187 -0.06 -31.11 11.70
C ILE A 187 -1.39 -31.57 12.32
N GLU A 188 -2.52 -31.10 11.78
CA GLU A 188 -3.86 -31.46 12.25
C GLU A 188 -4.15 -32.96 12.09
N SER A 189 -3.71 -33.56 10.97
CA SER A 189 -3.79 -35.00 10.74
C SER A 189 -3.00 -35.79 11.79
N LYS A 190 -1.78 -35.35 12.13
CA LYS A 190 -0.98 -35.98 13.19
C LYS A 190 -1.62 -35.85 14.57
N GLN A 191 -2.13 -34.67 14.94
CA GLN A 191 -2.81 -34.47 16.22
C GLN A 191 -4.07 -35.33 16.35
N SER A 192 -4.85 -35.46 15.28
CA SER A 192 -6.04 -36.33 15.22
C SER A 192 -5.72 -37.82 15.38
N GLN A 193 -4.53 -38.25 14.93
CA GLN A 193 -4.04 -39.60 15.19
C GLN A 193 -3.66 -39.78 16.67
N PHE A 194 -2.97 -38.82 17.28
CA PHE A 194 -2.59 -38.89 18.70
C PHE A 194 -3.80 -38.90 19.65
N THR A 195 -4.87 -38.15 19.37
CA THR A 195 -6.09 -38.15 20.20
C THR A 195 -6.87 -39.46 20.08
N ASN A 196 -6.85 -40.11 18.91
CA ASN A 196 -7.50 -41.42 18.72
C ASN A 196 -6.78 -42.56 19.46
N TYR A 197 -5.46 -42.49 19.62
CA TYR A 197 -4.70 -43.48 20.40
C TYR A 197 -4.95 -43.40 21.91
N HIS A 198 -5.37 -42.25 22.44
CA HIS A 198 -5.65 -42.12 23.88
C HIS A 198 -7.08 -42.57 24.28
N SER A 199 -7.98 -42.75 23.31
CA SER A 199 -9.38 -43.15 23.58
C SER A 199 -9.65 -44.66 23.42
N GLN A 200 -8.64 -45.48 23.07
CA GLN A 200 -8.82 -46.91 22.75
C GLN A 200 -8.16 -47.89 23.74
N ASN A 201 -7.63 -47.45 24.89
CA ASN A 201 -7.08 -48.37 25.90
C ASN A 201 -7.83 -48.27 27.25
N PRO A 202 -8.72 -49.24 27.59
CA PRO A 202 -9.10 -49.47 28.97
C PRO A 202 -7.95 -50.18 29.71
N SER A 203 -7.52 -49.57 30.81
CA SER A 203 -6.67 -50.06 31.91
C SER A 203 -6.18 -51.52 31.84
N VAL A 204 -4.86 -51.69 31.81
CA VAL A 204 -4.20 -52.84 32.46
C VAL A 204 -3.59 -52.34 33.77
N ALA A 205 -4.27 -52.64 34.87
CA ALA A 205 -3.72 -52.47 36.20
C ALA A 205 -2.62 -53.53 36.41
N THR A 206 -1.37 -53.11 36.49
CA THR A 206 -0.27 -53.97 36.94
C THR A 206 0.16 -53.54 38.33
N THR A 207 -0.34 -54.29 39.31
CA THR A 207 0.09 -54.25 40.71
C THR A 207 1.57 -54.61 40.82
N MET A 208 2.43 -53.64 41.13
CA MET A 208 3.81 -53.93 41.52
C MET A 208 3.85 -54.32 43.00
N LYS A 209 4.23 -55.59 43.25
CA LYS A 209 4.55 -56.11 44.58
C LYS A 209 5.87 -55.50 45.08
N GLN A 210 5.81 -54.96 46.28
CA GLN A 210 6.94 -54.53 47.10
C GLN A 210 7.71 -55.75 47.65
N PRO A 211 9.05 -55.78 47.60
CA PRO A 211 9.84 -56.66 48.46
C PRO A 211 10.44 -55.87 49.63
N THR A 212 10.26 -56.44 50.82
CA THR A 212 10.72 -55.96 52.12
C THR A 212 12.21 -56.25 52.35
N ASN A 213 12.93 -55.21 52.78
CA ASN A 213 14.13 -55.12 53.63
C ASN A 213 15.17 -56.26 53.71
N ILE A 214 16.44 -55.86 53.58
CA ILE A 214 17.52 -56.35 54.45
C ILE A 214 18.37 -55.16 54.91
N SER A 215 18.42 -54.95 56.22
CA SER A 215 19.35 -54.05 56.91
C SER A 215 20.72 -54.69 57.03
N ILE A 216 21.80 -53.91 56.81
CA ILE A 216 23.12 -54.20 57.38
C ILE A 216 23.63 -52.92 58.04
N THR A 217 23.89 -53.04 59.33
CA THR A 217 24.44 -52.07 60.27
C THR A 217 25.98 -52.01 60.16
N ASN A 218 26.54 -50.93 60.72
CA ASN A 218 27.89 -50.77 61.30
C ASN A 218 28.98 -50.09 60.44
N ILE A 219 29.93 -49.30 60.97
CA ILE A 219 30.15 -48.47 62.19
C ILE A 219 31.55 -47.83 61.95
N ASN A 220 31.76 -46.60 62.41
CA ASN A 220 33.03 -45.89 62.71
C ASN A 220 34.15 -45.79 61.63
N LYS A 221 34.51 -44.55 61.28
CA LYS A 221 35.53 -43.77 62.00
C LYS A 221 35.45 -42.29 61.65
#